data_AF-A0A434GF29-F1
#
_entry.id   AF-A0A434GF29-F1
#
_cell.length_a   1.000
_cell.length_b   1.000
_cell.length_c   1.000
_cell.angle_alpha   90.00
_cell.angle_beta   90.00
_cell.angle_gamma   90.00
#
_symmetry.space_group_name_H-M   'P 1'
#
loop_
_entity.id
_entity.type
_entity.pdbx_description
1 polymer ?
#
loop_
_entity_poly.entity_id
_entity_poly.type
_entity_poly.pdbx_seq_one_letter_code
_entity_poly.pdbx_strand_id
1 'polypeptide(L)'
;TYADISGRVEQDLALKRANESLEQRVKTRTIELTRVNEELTRVNEELAQAQMLAEEANLGKTRFLAAAGHDILQPLNAARLYCSSLIEKAGKGPAGKAAVNIESSLESVETILGAVLDISRLDAGAMKPDDTAFNLDGLLRQIGNDFRPLAAEKKLALTI
;
A
#
# COMPACT_ATOMS: atom_id res chain seq x y z
N THR A 1 12.61 78.17 41.64
CA THR A 1 11.62 77.79 40.61
C THR A 1 11.36 76.32 40.72
N TYR A 2 10.24 75.91 41.32
CA TYR A 2 9.88 74.50 41.48
C TYR A 2 9.29 74.04 40.14
N ALA A 3 10.03 73.21 39.39
CA ALA A 3 9.52 72.65 38.14
C ALA A 3 8.44 71.62 38.49
N ASP A 4 7.23 71.78 37.96
CA ASP A 4 6.15 70.80 38.10
C ASP A 4 6.55 69.49 37.39
N ILE A 5 6.94 68.51 38.20
CA ILE A 5 7.45 67.20 37.77
C ILE A 5 6.37 66.12 37.79
N SER A 6 5.13 66.46 38.17
CA SER A 6 4.03 65.50 38.34
C SER A 6 3.74 64.70 37.08
N GLY A 7 3.70 65.36 35.90
CA GLY A 7 3.39 64.68 34.64
C GLY A 7 4.44 63.66 34.20
N ARG A 8 5.72 63.88 34.52
CA ARG A 8 6.81 62.95 34.19
C ARG A 8 6.83 61.75 35.12
N VAL A 9 6.53 61.96 36.40
CA VAL A 9 6.42 60.88 37.38
C VAL A 9 5.22 59.97 37.08
N GLU A 10 4.08 60.53 36.65
CA GLU A 10 2.93 59.74 36.20
C GLU A 10 3.24 58.89 34.94
N GLN A 11 3.95 59.46 33.96
CA GLN A 11 4.37 58.74 32.76
C GLN A 11 5.31 57.58 33.08
N ASP A 12 6.32 57.80 33.94
CA ASP A 12 7.25 56.75 34.36
C ASP A 12 6.54 55.63 35.14
N LEU A 13 5.58 55.99 35.99
CA LEU A 13 4.75 55.01 36.73
C LEU A 13 3.84 54.21 35.78
N ALA A 14 3.22 54.87 34.80
CA ALA A 14 2.39 54.20 33.79
C ALA A 14 3.23 53.24 32.93
N LEU A 15 4.42 53.68 32.50
CA LEU A 15 5.36 52.85 31.73
C LEU A 15 5.82 51.63 32.54
N LYS A 16 6.12 51.83 33.82
CA LYS A 16 6.54 50.73 34.72
C LYS A 16 5.43 49.70 34.89
N ARG A 17 4.19 50.13 35.12
CA ARG A 17 3.02 49.22 35.19
C ARG A 17 2.78 48.49 33.88
N ALA A 18 2.95 49.17 32.74
CA ALA A 18 2.81 48.55 31.43
C ALA A 18 3.88 47.48 31.20
N ASN A 19 5.15 47.75 31.54
CA ASN A 19 6.24 46.77 31.47
C ASN A 19 6.00 45.57 32.39
N GLU A 20 5.61 45.79 33.65
CA GLU A 20 5.28 44.70 34.59
C GLU A 20 4.14 43.82 34.06
N SER A 21 3.10 44.44 33.45
CA SER A 21 2.02 43.70 32.79
C SER A 21 2.52 42.91 31.57
N LEU A 22 3.41 43.50 30.76
CA LEU A 22 3.99 42.84 29.59
C LEU A 22 4.84 41.63 30.00
N GLU A 23 5.69 41.78 31.02
CA GLU A 23 6.52 40.70 31.56
C GLU A 23 5.67 39.55 32.09
N GLN A 24 4.58 39.85 32.81
CA GLN A 24 3.64 38.82 33.26
C GLN A 24 2.99 38.09 32.07
N ARG A 25 2.52 38.83 31.06
CA ARG A 25 1.93 38.22 29.85
C ARG A 25 2.91 37.36 29.08
N VAL A 26 4.14 37.83 28.90
CA VAL A 26 5.22 37.06 28.26
C VAL A 26 5.48 35.79 29.05
N LYS A 27 5.62 35.89 30.38
CA LYS A 27 5.84 34.73 31.25
C LYS A 27 4.71 33.71 31.14
N THR A 28 3.45 34.15 31.23
CA THR A 28 2.28 33.28 31.07
C THR A 28 2.28 32.60 29.70
N ARG A 29 2.54 33.35 28.62
CA ARG A 29 2.49 32.80 27.28
C ARG A 29 3.66 31.85 27.00
N THR A 30 4.85 32.13 27.55
CA THR A 30 5.99 31.22 27.48
C THR A 30 5.67 29.90 28.17
N ILE A 31 5.05 29.92 29.35
CA ILE A 31 4.65 28.68 30.04
C ILE A 31 3.63 27.88 29.20
N GLU A 32 2.62 28.55 28.64
CA GLU A 32 1.65 27.90 27.75
C GLU A 32 2.30 27.29 26.50
N LEU A 33 3.20 28.03 25.86
CA LEU A 33 3.93 27.56 24.67
C LEU A 33 4.81 26.36 25.00
N THR A 34 5.56 26.40 26.11
CA THR A 34 6.38 25.26 26.53
C THR A 34 5.51 24.03 26.78
N ARG A 35 4.38 24.18 27.48
CA ARG A 35 3.44 23.08 27.73
C ARG A 35 2.91 22.46 26.44
N VAL A 36 2.47 23.29 25.50
CA VAL A 36 1.97 22.82 24.19
C VAL A 36 3.07 22.15 23.38
N ASN A 37 4.30 22.67 23.43
CA ASN A 37 5.42 22.09 22.71
C ASN A 37 5.85 20.73 23.28
N GLU A 38 5.84 20.58 24.60
CA GLU A 38 6.05 19.29 25.28
C GLU A 38 4.97 18.27 24.89
N GLU A 39 3.70 18.69 24.89
CA GLU A 39 2.57 17.83 24.47
C GLU A 39 2.69 17.43 23.00
N LEU A 40 3.04 18.38 22.12
CA LEU A 40 3.25 18.11 20.69
C LEU A 40 4.40 17.14 20.46
N THR A 41 5.50 17.31 21.20
CA THR A 41 6.66 16.40 21.12
C THR A 41 6.26 14.99 21.52
N ARG A 42 5.51 14.83 22.62
CA ARG A 42 5.03 13.52 23.07
C ARG A 42 4.12 12.86 22.03
N VAL A 43 3.16 13.60 21.47
CA VAL A 43 2.25 13.08 20.44
C VAL A 43 3.01 12.69 19.17
N ASN A 44 4.03 13.46 18.77
CA ASN A 44 4.86 13.12 17.63
C ASN A 44 5.66 11.82 17.86
N GLU A 45 6.19 11.61 19.06
CA GLU A 45 6.88 10.36 19.43
C GLU A 45 5.93 9.16 19.41
N GLU A 46 4.73 9.30 20.00
CA GLU A 46 3.69 8.28 19.98
C GLU A 46 3.27 7.94 18.53
N LEU A 47 3.11 8.97 17.68
CA LEU A 47 2.77 8.79 16.27
C LEU A 47 3.87 8.09 15.50
N ALA A 48 5.13 8.46 15.71
CA ALA A 48 6.27 7.83 15.07
C ALA A 48 6.38 6.34 15.45
N GLN A 49 6.18 6.00 16.72
CA GLN A 49 6.14 4.61 17.18
C GLN A 49 4.98 3.83 16.54
N ALA A 50 3.79 4.41 16.49
CA ALA A 50 2.63 3.79 15.86
C ALA A 50 2.86 3.56 14.35
N GLN A 51 3.49 4.51 13.66
CA GLN A 51 3.86 4.37 12.24
C GLN A 51 4.87 3.24 12.03
N MET A 52 5.91 3.15 12.85
CA MET A 52 6.90 2.07 12.76
C MET A 52 6.26 0.69 12.95
N LEU A 53 5.39 0.54 13.96
CA LEU A 53 4.67 -0.72 14.20
C LEU A 53 3.75 -1.09 13.03
N ALA A 54 3.08 -0.09 12.43
CA ALA A 54 2.23 -0.31 11.27
C ALA A 54 3.04 -0.74 10.03
N GLU A 55 4.19 -0.12 9.78
CA GLU A 55 5.10 -0.51 8.70
C GLU A 55 5.66 -1.92 8.89
N GLU A 56 6.09 -2.26 10.11
CA GLU A 56 6.59 -3.60 10.41
C GLU A 56 5.51 -4.67 10.19
N ALA A 57 4.28 -4.41 10.64
CA ALA A 57 3.15 -5.30 10.39
C ALA A 57 2.85 -5.45 8.90
N ASN A 58 2.92 -4.36 8.12
CA ASN A 58 2.68 -4.40 6.68
C ASN A 58 3.77 -5.18 5.93
N LEU A 59 5.03 -5.00 6.32
CA LEU A 59 6.16 -5.77 5.79
C LEU A 59 6.02 -7.27 6.14
N GLY A 60 5.62 -7.58 7.37
CA GLY A 60 5.33 -8.94 7.82
C GLY A 60 4.23 -9.61 6.99
N LYS A 61 3.11 -8.92 6.78
CA LYS A 61 2.00 -9.38 5.93
C LYS A 61 2.48 -9.67 4.50
N THR A 62 3.27 -8.77 3.93
CA THR A 62 3.83 -8.94 2.58
C THR A 62 4.70 -10.19 2.49
N ARG A 63 5.66 -10.35 3.39
CA ARG A 63 6.57 -11.50 3.39
C ARG A 63 5.83 -12.81 3.57
N PHE A 64 4.83 -12.83 4.46
CA PHE A 64 3.98 -13.99 4.67
C PHE A 64 3.21 -14.37 3.40
N LEU A 65 2.56 -13.41 2.74
CA LEU A 65 1.81 -13.67 1.50
C LEU A 65 2.75 -14.13 0.38
N ALA A 66 3.90 -13.50 0.19
CA ALA A 66 4.86 -13.89 -0.83
C ALA A 66 5.42 -15.32 -0.60
N ALA A 67 5.76 -15.67 0.64
CA ALA A 67 6.25 -17.01 0.97
C ALA A 67 5.15 -18.08 0.81
N ALA A 68 3.97 -17.83 1.36
CA ALA A 68 2.83 -18.74 1.26
C ALA A 68 2.38 -18.92 -0.20
N GLY A 69 2.50 -17.89 -1.04
CA GLY A 69 2.15 -17.95 -2.46
C GLY A 69 2.89 -19.05 -3.21
N HIS A 70 4.22 -19.11 -3.07
CA HIS A 70 5.02 -20.14 -3.71
C HIS A 70 4.68 -21.54 -3.21
N ASP A 71 4.49 -21.69 -1.90
CA ASP A 71 4.14 -22.96 -1.26
C ASP A 71 2.73 -23.45 -1.64
N ILE A 72 1.82 -22.54 -1.99
CA ILE A 72 0.47 -22.87 -2.46
C ILE A 72 0.45 -23.14 -3.98
N LEU A 73 1.25 -22.42 -4.77
CA LEU A 73 1.33 -22.61 -6.23
C LEU A 73 1.90 -23.99 -6.61
N GLN A 74 2.85 -24.52 -5.85
CA GLN A 74 3.44 -25.83 -6.10
C GLN A 74 2.41 -26.99 -6.09
N PRO A 75 1.63 -27.21 -5.00
CA PRO A 75 0.61 -28.25 -4.98
C PRO A 75 -0.52 -27.99 -5.97
N LEU A 76 -0.84 -26.73 -6.29
CA LEU A 76 -1.82 -26.39 -7.31
C LEU A 76 -1.36 -26.81 -8.72
N ASN A 77 -0.10 -26.53 -9.07
CA ASN A 77 0.52 -26.99 -10.31
C ASN A 77 0.54 -28.52 -10.40
N ALA A 78 0.85 -29.20 -9.30
CA ALA A 78 0.79 -30.66 -9.25
C ALA A 78 -0.66 -31.18 -9.48
N ALA A 79 -1.65 -30.57 -8.84
CA ALA A 79 -3.06 -30.91 -9.03
C ALA A 79 -3.51 -30.72 -10.50
N ARG A 80 -3.04 -29.66 -11.17
CA ARG A 80 -3.28 -29.42 -12.60
C ARG A 80 -2.69 -30.53 -13.46
N LEU A 81 -1.43 -30.91 -13.23
CA LEU A 81 -0.78 -32.01 -13.98
C LEU A 81 -1.56 -33.33 -13.83
N TYR A 82 -2.06 -33.65 -12.64
CA TYR A 82 -2.91 -34.82 -12.42
C TYR A 82 -4.26 -34.70 -13.14
N CYS A 83 -4.89 -33.53 -13.12
CA CYS A 83 -6.14 -33.28 -13.84
C CYS A 83 -5.98 -33.41 -15.35
N SER A 84 -4.93 -32.85 -15.94
CA SER A 84 -4.69 -32.96 -17.39
C SER A 84 -4.45 -34.41 -17.80
N SER A 85 -3.72 -35.21 -16.99
CA SER A 85 -3.59 -36.66 -17.21
C SER A 85 -4.92 -37.41 -17.05
N LEU A 86 -5.79 -36.97 -16.15
CA LEU A 86 -7.12 -37.55 -15.96
C LEU A 86 -8.04 -37.25 -17.15
N ILE A 87 -8.00 -36.03 -17.70
CA ILE A 87 -8.76 -35.63 -18.89
C ILE A 87 -8.36 -36.49 -20.09
N GLU A 88 -7.05 -36.71 -20.28
CA GLU A 88 -6.53 -37.56 -21.35
C GLU A 88 -7.07 -39.01 -21.25
N LYS A 89 -7.13 -39.56 -20.04
CA LYS A 89 -7.59 -40.94 -19.79
C LYS A 89 -9.11 -41.11 -19.76
N ALA A 90 -9.85 -40.11 -19.29
CA ALA A 90 -11.30 -40.22 -19.05
C ALA A 90 -12.16 -40.03 -20.33
N GLY A 91 -11.57 -39.50 -21.41
CA GLY A 91 -12.27 -39.30 -22.68
C GLY A 91 -13.48 -38.38 -22.58
N LYS A 92 -14.47 -38.53 -23.49
CA LYS A 92 -15.65 -37.62 -23.57
C LYS A 92 -16.82 -37.98 -22.64
N GLY A 93 -16.62 -38.92 -21.71
CA GLY A 93 -17.66 -39.37 -20.78
C GLY A 93 -17.97 -38.37 -19.66
N PRO A 94 -18.94 -38.68 -18.77
CA PRO A 94 -19.25 -37.85 -17.59
C PRO A 94 -18.02 -37.56 -16.71
N ALA A 95 -17.12 -38.53 -16.57
CA ALA A 95 -15.86 -38.37 -15.83
C ALA A 95 -14.91 -37.35 -16.49
N GLY A 96 -14.82 -37.33 -17.82
CA GLY A 96 -14.03 -36.33 -18.55
C GLY A 96 -14.61 -34.92 -18.43
N LYS A 97 -15.94 -34.77 -18.50
CA LYS A 97 -16.60 -33.49 -18.23
C LYS A 97 -16.33 -32.98 -16.81
N ALA A 98 -16.38 -33.86 -15.82
CA ALA A 98 -16.04 -33.51 -14.44
C ALA A 98 -14.57 -33.09 -14.31
N ALA A 99 -13.64 -33.79 -14.97
CA ALA A 99 -12.22 -33.45 -14.96
C ALA A 99 -11.93 -32.08 -15.60
N VAL A 100 -12.59 -31.74 -16.72
CA VAL A 100 -12.50 -30.40 -17.34
C VAL A 100 -13.02 -29.30 -16.40
N ASN A 101 -14.12 -29.54 -15.69
CA ASN A 101 -14.64 -28.58 -14.72
C ASN A 101 -13.69 -28.37 -13.54
N ILE A 102 -13.00 -29.43 -13.08
CA ILE A 102 -11.98 -29.33 -12.04
C ILE A 102 -10.78 -28.54 -12.55
N GLU A 103 -10.30 -28.79 -13.77
CA GLU A 103 -9.21 -28.04 -14.39
C GLU A 103 -9.52 -26.53 -14.46
N SER A 104 -10.72 -26.16 -14.93
CA SER A 104 -11.17 -24.76 -14.98
C SER A 104 -11.26 -24.12 -13.58
N SER A 105 -11.64 -24.90 -12.56
CA SER A 105 -11.68 -24.42 -11.18
C SER A 105 -10.27 -24.19 -10.62
N LEU A 106 -9.32 -25.07 -10.93
CA LEU A 106 -7.91 -24.93 -10.54
C LEU A 106 -7.27 -23.70 -11.20
N GLU A 107 -7.54 -23.47 -12.48
CA GLU A 107 -7.08 -22.27 -13.22
C GLU A 107 -7.65 -20.97 -12.63
N SER A 108 -8.92 -20.99 -12.22
CA SER A 108 -9.55 -19.84 -11.54
C SER A 108 -8.87 -19.55 -10.20
N VAL A 109 -8.55 -20.59 -9.42
CA VAL A 109 -7.83 -20.45 -8.15
C VAL A 109 -6.40 -19.92 -8.38
N GLU A 110 -5.71 -20.41 -9.40
CA GLU A 110 -4.37 -19.94 -9.78
C GLU A 110 -4.38 -18.45 -10.14
N THR A 111 -5.36 -18.02 -10.94
CA THR A 111 -5.53 -16.62 -11.33
C THR A 111 -5.77 -15.72 -10.13
N ILE A 112 -6.66 -16.11 -9.23
CA ILE A 112 -6.99 -15.33 -8.03
C ILE A 112 -5.77 -15.24 -7.10
N LEU A 113 -5.10 -16.36 -6.85
CA LEU A 113 -3.90 -16.39 -6.02
C LEU A 113 -2.78 -15.54 -6.62
N GLY A 114 -2.54 -15.67 -7.92
CA GLY A 114 -1.57 -14.85 -8.64
C GLY A 114 -1.85 -13.35 -8.45
N ALA A 115 -3.09 -12.92 -8.66
CA ALA A 115 -3.48 -11.53 -8.48
C ALA A 115 -3.27 -11.04 -7.03
N VAL A 116 -3.59 -11.84 -6.02
CA VAL A 116 -3.36 -11.49 -4.60
C VAL A 116 -1.86 -11.33 -4.30
N LEU A 117 -1.02 -12.21 -4.86
CA LEU A 117 0.43 -12.13 -4.70
C LEU A 117 1.02 -10.92 -5.41
N ASP A 118 0.56 -10.62 -6.62
CA ASP A 118 1.01 -9.45 -7.37
C ASP A 118 0.64 -8.15 -6.67
N ILE A 119 -0.60 -8.04 -6.15
CA ILE A 119 -1.03 -6.91 -5.31
C ILE A 119 -0.13 -6.80 -4.08
N SER A 120 0.15 -7.91 -3.38
CA SER A 120 1.02 -7.89 -2.21
C SER A 120 2.44 -7.42 -2.55
N ARG A 121 2.98 -7.77 -3.73
CA ARG A 121 4.30 -7.32 -4.18
C ARG A 121 4.31 -5.85 -4.58
N LEU A 122 3.22 -5.36 -5.17
CA LEU A 122 3.01 -3.95 -5.50
C LEU A 122 2.93 -3.08 -4.25
N ASP A 123 2.09 -3.46 -3.28
CA ASP A 123 1.89 -2.70 -2.02
C ASP A 123 3.18 -2.56 -1.21
N ALA A 124 4.09 -3.53 -1.32
CA ALA A 124 5.38 -3.50 -0.65
C ALA A 124 6.49 -2.79 -1.44
N GLY A 125 6.19 -2.25 -2.64
CA GLY A 125 7.18 -1.66 -3.53
C GLY A 125 8.23 -2.65 -4.05
N ALA A 126 7.96 -3.96 -3.94
CA ALA A 126 8.87 -5.03 -4.37
C ALA A 126 8.78 -5.30 -5.89
N MET A 127 7.73 -4.82 -6.55
CA MET A 127 7.59 -4.86 -8.01
C MET A 127 8.28 -3.64 -8.62
N LYS A 128 9.48 -3.81 -9.14
CA LYS A 128 10.21 -2.77 -9.87
C LYS A 128 10.04 -2.97 -11.38
N PRO A 129 9.58 -1.97 -12.14
CA PRO A 129 9.57 -2.05 -13.59
C PRO A 129 11.02 -2.14 -14.11
N ASP A 130 11.20 -2.93 -15.16
CA ASP A 130 12.48 -3.05 -15.88
C ASP A 130 12.39 -2.29 -17.20
N ASP A 131 12.94 -1.08 -17.24
CA ASP A 131 12.92 -0.22 -18.42
C ASP A 131 13.94 -0.73 -19.45
N THR A 132 13.45 -1.49 -20.43
CA THR A 132 14.27 -2.09 -21.48
C THR A 132 13.61 -1.95 -22.86
N ALA A 133 14.43 -1.98 -23.91
CA ALA A 133 13.95 -2.08 -25.27
C ALA A 133 13.54 -3.54 -25.57
N PHE A 134 12.32 -3.75 -26.05
CA PHE A 134 11.79 -5.08 -26.41
C PHE A 134 11.11 -5.06 -27.78
N ASN A 135 10.97 -6.25 -28.37
CA ASN A 135 10.34 -6.41 -29.69
C ASN A 135 8.80 -6.42 -29.55
N LEU A 136 8.18 -5.31 -29.96
CA LEU A 136 6.73 -5.14 -29.91
C LEU A 136 5.98 -6.16 -30.80
N ASP A 137 6.49 -6.46 -32.00
CA ASP A 137 5.84 -7.43 -32.91
C ASP A 137 5.80 -8.83 -32.31
N GLY A 138 6.86 -9.23 -31.59
CA GLY A 138 6.93 -10.51 -30.90
C GLY A 138 5.87 -10.63 -29.81
N LEU A 139 5.75 -9.59 -28.98
CA LEU A 139 4.75 -9.51 -27.91
C LEU A 139 3.32 -9.56 -28.48
N LEU A 140 3.04 -8.73 -29.50
CA LEU A 140 1.73 -8.66 -30.14
C LEU A 140 1.34 -9.99 -30.79
N ARG A 141 2.28 -10.70 -31.45
CA ARG A 141 2.02 -12.03 -32.02
C ARG A 141 1.67 -13.06 -30.96
N GLN A 142 2.34 -13.03 -29.81
CA GLN A 142 2.05 -13.95 -28.71
C GLN A 142 0.62 -13.74 -28.19
N ILE A 143 0.25 -12.48 -27.91
CA ILE A 143 -1.12 -12.11 -27.54
C ILE A 143 -2.12 -12.61 -28.61
N GLY A 144 -1.78 -12.49 -29.90
CA GLY A 144 -2.60 -13.03 -30.98
C GLY A 144 -2.83 -14.52 -30.90
N ASN A 145 -1.78 -15.29 -30.64
CA ASN A 145 -1.89 -16.75 -30.55
C ASN A 145 -2.73 -17.17 -29.35
N ASP A 146 -2.58 -16.49 -28.22
CA ASP A 146 -3.28 -16.82 -26.98
C ASP A 146 -4.78 -16.52 -27.06
N PHE A 147 -5.16 -15.41 -27.69
CA PHE A 147 -6.56 -14.93 -27.71
C PHE A 147 -7.34 -15.30 -28.98
N ARG A 148 -6.69 -15.73 -30.07
CA ARG A 148 -7.37 -16.19 -31.30
C ARG A 148 -8.36 -17.33 -31.06
N PRO A 149 -8.05 -18.39 -30.31
CA PRO A 149 -9.00 -19.48 -30.04
C PRO A 149 -10.26 -18.99 -29.33
N LEU A 150 -10.09 -18.13 -28.31
CA LEU A 150 -11.18 -17.54 -27.54
C LEU A 150 -12.05 -16.60 -28.40
N ALA A 151 -11.42 -15.80 -29.27
CA ALA A 151 -12.13 -14.95 -30.22
C ALA A 151 -12.94 -15.79 -31.21
N ALA A 152 -12.39 -16.89 -31.73
CA ALA A 152 -13.09 -17.80 -32.63
C ALA A 152 -14.28 -18.49 -31.94
N GLU A 153 -14.11 -18.96 -30.71
CA GLU A 153 -15.19 -19.54 -29.89
C GLU A 153 -16.35 -18.54 -29.71
N LYS A 154 -16.01 -17.27 -29.45
CA LYS A 154 -16.98 -16.17 -29.27
C LYS A 154 -17.45 -15.54 -30.59
N LYS A 155 -16.97 -16.00 -31.75
CA LYS A 155 -17.26 -15.42 -33.08
C LYS A 155 -16.90 -13.93 -33.20
N LEU A 156 -15.82 -13.51 -32.56
CA LEU A 156 -15.28 -12.15 -32.60
C LEU A 156 -14.08 -12.07 -33.54
N ALA A 157 -13.92 -10.92 -34.21
CA ALA A 157 -12.73 -10.62 -34.99
C ALA A 157 -11.65 -10.02 -34.08
N LEU A 158 -10.46 -10.64 -34.05
CA LEU A 158 -9.28 -10.11 -33.35
C LEU A 158 -8.29 -9.58 -34.39
N THR A 159 -7.98 -8.28 -34.31
CA THR A 159 -6.97 -7.60 -35.13
C THR A 159 -5.85 -7.13 -34.23
N ILE A 160 -4.60 -7.39 -34.63
CA ILE A 160 -3.38 -7.07 -33.90
C ILE A 160 -2.43 -6.38 -34.87
#